data_AF-A0A097BTX1-F1
#
_entry.id   AF-A0A097BTX1-F1
#
_cell.length_a   1.000
_cell.length_b   1.000
_cell.length_c   1.000
_cell.angle_alpha   90.00
_cell.angle_beta   90.00
_cell.angle_gamma   90.00
#
_symmetry.space_group_name_H-M   'P 1'
#
loop_
_entity.id
_entity.type
_entity.pdbx_description
1 polymer ?
#
loop_
_entity_poly.entity_id
_entity_poly.type
_entity_poly.pdbx_seq_one_letter_code
_entity_poly.pdbx_strand_id
1 'polypeptide(L)'
;MAPEVDPDHALMIEDNFLDTMLVDPKRDRFPCCIVWSPLPVLSWFIPFIGHIGICREDGIILDFAGPNFVSVDNFTFGEPTRYFQCCCIPPYPAENTSEYVENNDESGSNVDTWDAALRKSIQEFQHLSYSIFTCNCHSFVANGLNRLGFQAGGWNVVNLAIFIFLKGRWVNKTSIVKTYLPPLVVLGLGLIFGGGTFLTYLVIFMFVLIGWFLLGTYFFKKLIHV
;
A
#
# COMPACT_ATOMS: atom_id res chain seq x y z
N MET A 1 6.24 -33.16 -29.91
CA MET A 1 5.89 -33.88 -28.67
C MET A 1 6.00 -32.86 -27.56
N ALA A 2 4.87 -32.29 -27.13
CA ALA A 2 4.89 -31.39 -25.98
C ALA A 2 5.28 -32.23 -24.75
N PRO A 3 6.18 -31.77 -23.88
CA PRO A 3 6.44 -32.46 -22.63
C PRO A 3 5.14 -32.44 -21.81
N GLU A 4 4.57 -33.61 -21.53
CA GLU A 4 3.52 -33.72 -20.52
C GLU A 4 4.15 -33.34 -19.18
N VAL A 5 3.77 -32.17 -18.66
CA VAL A 5 4.11 -31.79 -17.29
C VAL A 5 3.37 -32.75 -16.38
N ASP A 6 4.12 -33.50 -15.59
CA ASP A 6 3.58 -34.42 -14.60
C ASP A 6 2.62 -33.67 -13.66
N PRO A 7 1.32 -34.06 -13.58
CA PRO A 7 0.34 -33.39 -12.74
C PRO A 7 0.77 -33.30 -11.27
N ASP A 8 1.55 -34.26 -10.77
CA ASP A 8 2.06 -34.23 -9.40
C ASP A 8 3.10 -33.12 -9.21
N HIS A 9 3.93 -32.85 -10.23
CA HIS A 9 4.92 -31.77 -10.20
C HIS A 9 4.25 -30.38 -10.28
N ALA A 10 3.15 -30.25 -11.04
CA ALA A 10 2.39 -29.01 -11.09
C ALA A 10 1.71 -28.69 -9.75
N LEU A 11 1.13 -29.71 -9.11
CA LEU A 11 0.50 -29.58 -7.78
C LEU A 11 1.52 -29.20 -6.69
N MET A 12 2.70 -29.81 -6.69
CA MET A 12 3.73 -29.46 -5.70
C MET A 12 4.29 -28.03 -5.89
N ILE A 13 4.31 -27.52 -7.13
CA ILE A 13 4.69 -26.11 -7.38
C ILE A 13 3.60 -25.18 -6.84
N GLU A 14 2.33 -25.50 -7.09
CA GLU A 14 1.19 -24.68 -6.66
C GLU A 14 1.07 -24.63 -5.13
N ASP A 15 1.25 -25.76 -4.43
CA ASP A 15 1.26 -25.81 -2.97
C ASP A 15 2.43 -25.02 -2.36
N ASN A 16 3.66 -25.19 -2.89
CA ASN A 16 4.82 -24.41 -2.43
C ASN A 16 4.65 -22.91 -2.71
N PHE A 17 4.03 -22.54 -3.83
CA PHE A 17 3.73 -21.15 -4.16
C PHE A 17 2.68 -20.56 -3.21
N LEU A 18 1.61 -21.29 -2.92
CA LEU A 18 0.61 -20.88 -1.93
C LEU A 18 1.22 -20.69 -0.55
N ASP A 19 2.12 -21.57 -0.13
CA ASP A 19 2.86 -21.43 1.13
C ASP A 19 3.72 -20.16 1.15
N THR A 20 4.37 -19.80 0.03
CA THR A 20 5.14 -18.54 -0.07
C THR A 20 4.27 -17.29 -0.07
N MET A 21 2.99 -17.40 -0.42
CA MET A 21 2.01 -16.31 -0.40
C MET A 21 1.29 -16.17 0.95
N LEU A 22 1.61 -17.00 1.94
CA LEU A 22 1.04 -16.89 3.27
C LEU A 22 1.59 -15.67 4.02
N VAL A 23 0.67 -14.87 4.55
CA VAL A 23 1.00 -13.73 5.41
C VAL A 23 1.46 -14.26 6.78
N ASP A 24 2.66 -13.85 7.21
CA ASP A 24 3.22 -14.13 8.52
C ASP A 24 3.48 -12.83 9.29
N PRO A 25 2.51 -12.35 10.08
CA PRO A 25 2.66 -11.13 10.86
C PRO A 25 3.69 -11.23 11.98
N LYS A 26 4.13 -12.43 12.40
CA LYS A 26 5.14 -12.56 13.46
C LYS A 26 6.54 -12.21 12.95
N ARG A 27 6.75 -12.33 11.63
CA ARG A 27 7.99 -12.01 10.93
C ARG A 27 7.88 -10.73 10.12
N ASP A 28 6.79 -9.98 10.25
CA ASP A 28 6.47 -8.83 9.41
C ASP A 28 6.58 -9.16 7.91
N ARG A 29 6.05 -10.31 7.50
CA ARG A 29 6.02 -10.74 6.10
C ARG A 29 4.60 -10.71 5.57
N PHE A 30 4.38 -9.88 4.56
CA PHE A 30 3.07 -9.66 3.94
C PHE A 30 3.18 -9.76 2.40
N PRO A 31 3.34 -10.97 1.82
CA PRO A 31 3.54 -11.16 0.37
C PRO A 31 2.49 -10.43 -0.47
N CYS A 32 2.95 -9.56 -1.36
CA CYS A 32 2.12 -8.77 -2.29
C CYS A 32 0.95 -8.05 -1.62
N CYS A 33 1.19 -7.48 -0.44
CA CYS A 33 0.18 -6.76 0.32
C CYS A 33 0.40 -5.24 0.31
N ILE A 34 -0.70 -4.52 0.46
CA ILE A 34 -0.70 -3.14 0.97
C ILE A 34 -0.82 -3.24 2.49
N VAL A 35 0.04 -2.55 3.23
CA VAL A 35 0.03 -2.53 4.70
C VAL A 35 -0.24 -1.13 5.24
N TRP A 36 -0.84 -1.03 6.42
CA TRP A 36 -1.20 0.24 7.04
C TRP A 36 -0.97 0.24 8.56
N SER A 37 -0.44 1.35 9.09
CA SER A 37 -0.31 1.61 10.53
C SER A 37 -0.77 3.02 10.89
N PRO A 38 -1.27 3.23 12.13
CA PRO A 38 -1.59 4.57 12.60
C PRO A 38 -0.32 5.40 12.75
N LEU A 39 -0.33 6.62 12.21
CA LEU A 39 0.72 7.62 12.42
C LEU A 39 0.66 8.13 13.87
N PRO A 40 1.78 8.13 14.61
CA PRO A 40 1.87 8.72 15.93
C PRO A 40 1.37 10.17 15.92
N VAL A 41 0.62 10.54 16.97
CA VAL A 41 -0.01 11.86 17.15
C VAL A 41 -1.12 12.16 16.14
N LEU A 42 -0.86 12.10 14.83
CA LEU A 42 -1.85 12.46 13.81
C LEU A 42 -3.07 11.54 13.83
N SER A 43 -2.85 10.22 13.90
CA SER A 43 -3.97 9.27 13.95
C SER A 43 -4.76 9.33 15.25
N TRP A 44 -4.21 9.95 16.31
CA TRP A 44 -4.95 10.13 17.56
C TRP A 44 -6.10 11.14 17.40
N PHE A 45 -5.93 12.12 16.52
CA PHE A 45 -7.01 13.03 16.15
C PHE A 45 -7.84 12.48 14.98
N ILE A 46 -7.20 11.71 14.09
CA ILE A 46 -7.79 11.26 12.82
C ILE A 46 -7.54 9.77 12.59
N PRO A 47 -8.37 8.87 13.14
CA PRO A 47 -8.05 7.44 13.23
C PRO A 47 -8.02 6.70 11.89
N PHE A 48 -8.49 7.32 10.80
CA PHE A 48 -8.45 6.74 9.45
C PHE A 48 -7.29 7.27 8.59
N ILE A 49 -6.57 8.29 9.04
CA ILE A 49 -5.31 8.71 8.41
C ILE A 49 -4.19 7.91 9.07
N GLY A 50 -3.27 7.39 8.27
CA GLY A 50 -2.12 6.65 8.76
C GLY A 50 -1.07 6.46 7.68
N HIS A 51 -0.05 5.70 8.01
CA HIS A 51 1.06 5.37 7.14
C HIS A 51 0.73 4.14 6.32
N ILE A 52 1.17 4.11 5.07
CA ILE A 52 0.91 3.01 4.13
C ILE A 52 2.21 2.54 3.50
N GLY A 53 2.30 1.23 3.28
CA GLY A 53 3.40 0.59 2.56
C GLY A 53 2.87 -0.42 1.56
N ILE A 54 3.72 -0.82 0.63
CA ILE A 54 3.47 -1.90 -0.34
C ILE A 54 4.56 -2.95 -0.19
N CYS A 55 4.21 -4.21 -0.29
CA CYS A 55 5.12 -5.31 0.00
C CYS A 55 5.47 -6.05 -1.28
N ARG A 56 6.70 -6.55 -1.35
CA ARG A 56 7.20 -7.40 -2.43
C ARG A 56 6.58 -8.80 -2.44
N GLU A 57 6.93 -9.59 -3.45
CA GLU A 57 6.57 -11.01 -3.53
C GLU A 57 7.08 -11.82 -2.32
N ASP A 58 8.27 -11.50 -1.79
CA ASP A 58 8.82 -12.12 -0.58
C ASP A 58 8.25 -11.58 0.74
N GLY A 59 7.27 -10.67 0.66
CA GLY A 59 6.58 -10.09 1.80
C GLY A 59 7.33 -9.00 2.54
N ILE A 60 8.50 -8.58 2.07
CA ILE A 60 9.21 -7.42 2.64
C ILE A 60 8.44 -6.13 2.34
N ILE A 61 8.26 -5.33 3.39
CA ILE A 61 7.54 -4.05 3.34
C ILE A 61 8.44 -2.97 2.75
N LEU A 62 7.88 -2.19 1.82
CA LEU A 62 8.47 -0.98 1.26
C LEU A 62 7.59 0.21 1.62
N ASP A 63 8.20 1.25 2.20
CA ASP A 63 7.50 2.49 2.52
C ASP A 63 8.37 3.72 2.24
N PHE A 64 7.72 4.78 1.72
CA PHE A 64 8.39 6.07 1.56
C PHE A 64 8.37 6.80 2.90
N ALA A 65 9.51 6.76 3.57
CA ALA A 65 9.67 7.04 4.99
C ALA A 65 10.22 8.45 5.28
N GLY A 66 10.81 9.10 4.29
CA GLY A 66 11.38 10.44 4.41
C GLY A 66 11.98 10.93 3.11
N PRO A 67 12.50 12.18 3.07
CA PRO A 67 13.02 12.76 1.83
C PRO A 67 14.12 11.90 1.24
N ASN A 68 13.99 11.53 -0.04
CA ASN A 68 14.93 10.66 -0.75
C ASN A 68 15.17 9.29 -0.09
N PHE A 69 14.24 8.81 0.74
CA PHE A 69 14.41 7.57 1.50
C PHE A 69 13.17 6.69 1.43
N VAL A 70 13.29 5.58 0.69
CA VAL A 70 12.38 4.44 0.76
C VAL A 70 12.97 3.43 1.73
N SER A 71 12.27 3.19 2.84
CA SER A 71 12.65 2.19 3.81
C SER A 71 12.30 0.80 3.28
N VAL A 72 13.19 -0.16 3.56
CA VAL A 72 13.06 -1.57 3.18
C VAL A 72 13.13 -2.39 4.45
N ASP A 73 12.12 -3.22 4.69
CA ASP A 73 12.04 -4.14 5.84
C ASP A 73 11.98 -3.46 7.22
N ASN A 74 11.77 -2.14 7.27
CA ASN A 74 11.57 -1.41 8.51
C ASN A 74 10.44 -0.39 8.36
N PHE A 75 9.22 -0.78 8.75
CA PHE A 75 8.04 0.06 8.59
C PHE A 75 8.07 1.22 9.59
N THR A 76 8.28 2.42 9.07
CA THR A 76 8.81 3.58 9.81
C THR A 76 7.99 4.04 11.02
N PHE A 77 6.68 3.77 11.01
CA PHE A 77 5.76 4.24 12.05
C PHE A 77 5.19 3.11 12.91
N GLY A 78 5.91 1.98 12.96
CA GLY A 78 5.58 0.80 13.76
C GLY A 78 4.83 -0.25 12.96
N GLU A 79 4.70 -1.45 13.56
CA GLU A 79 4.14 -2.65 12.95
C GLU A 79 2.82 -2.42 12.19
N PRO A 80 2.60 -3.09 11.04
CA PRO A 80 1.32 -3.08 10.35
C PRO A 80 0.16 -3.46 11.28
N THR A 81 -0.89 -2.65 11.25
CA THR A 81 -2.13 -2.94 11.98
C THR A 81 -3.21 -3.48 11.06
N ARG A 82 -3.15 -3.09 9.78
CA ARG A 82 -4.03 -3.58 8.72
C ARG A 82 -3.23 -3.94 7.49
N TYR A 83 -3.76 -4.87 6.71
CA TYR A 83 -3.20 -5.23 5.42
C TYR A 83 -4.29 -5.63 4.42
N PHE A 84 -3.99 -5.51 3.13
CA PHE A 84 -4.80 -6.02 2.03
C PHE A 84 -3.88 -6.75 1.06
N GLN A 85 -4.12 -8.04 0.86
CA GLN A 85 -3.35 -8.83 -0.11
C GLN A 85 -3.90 -8.60 -1.52
N CYS A 86 -3.03 -8.12 -2.42
CA CYS A 86 -3.39 -7.82 -3.80
C CYS A 86 -3.45 -9.09 -4.68
N CYS A 87 -2.88 -10.20 -4.22
CA CYS A 87 -2.82 -11.46 -4.98
C CYS A 87 -4.18 -12.14 -5.13
N CYS A 88 -4.72 -11.99 -6.34
CA CYS A 88 -5.34 -13.05 -7.13
C CYS A 88 -4.66 -13.17 -8.50
N ILE A 89 -3.33 -12.94 -8.60
CA ILE A 89 -2.59 -13.10 -9.87
C ILE A 89 -1.83 -14.43 -9.77
N PRO A 90 -2.33 -15.53 -10.35
CA PRO A 90 -1.48 -16.70 -10.55
C PRO A 90 -0.38 -16.32 -11.56
N PRO A 91 0.90 -16.64 -11.28
CA PRO A 91 1.97 -16.49 -12.24
C PRO A 91 1.91 -17.69 -13.18
N TYR A 92 0.92 -17.72 -14.07
CA TYR A 92 1.08 -18.53 -15.27
C TYR A 92 1.09 -17.59 -16.47
N PRO A 93 2.20 -17.54 -17.24
CA PRO A 93 2.04 -17.15 -18.62
C PRO A 93 1.09 -18.18 -19.22
N ALA A 94 0.02 -17.71 -19.85
CA ALA A 94 -0.68 -18.54 -20.82
C ALA A 94 0.30 -18.79 -21.98
N GLU A 95 1.26 -19.69 -21.79
CA GLU A 95 1.98 -20.35 -22.87
C GLU A 95 0.93 -21.17 -23.60
N ASN A 96 0.35 -20.58 -24.65
CA ASN A 96 -0.16 -21.26 -25.83
C ASN A 96 -0.54 -20.20 -26.88
N THR A 97 0.45 -19.49 -27.39
CA THR A 97 0.41 -19.01 -28.77
C THR A 97 1.82 -19.06 -29.32
N SER A 98 2.19 -20.26 -29.76
CA SER A 98 3.24 -20.47 -30.73
C SER A 98 2.89 -19.72 -32.02
N GLU A 99 3.50 -18.57 -32.26
CA GLU A 99 3.75 -18.12 -33.63
C GLU A 99 5.06 -17.35 -33.68
N TYR A 100 6.07 -18.02 -34.23
CA TYR A 100 7.32 -17.41 -34.64
C TYR A 100 7.03 -16.38 -35.73
N VAL A 101 7.16 -15.10 -35.41
CA VAL A 101 7.46 -14.07 -36.40
C VAL A 101 8.66 -13.29 -35.88
N GLU A 102 9.82 -13.69 -36.39
CA GLU A 102 11.08 -12.94 -36.31
C GLU A 102 10.90 -11.63 -37.09
N ASN A 103 10.63 -10.53 -36.38
CA ASN A 103 10.73 -9.18 -36.94
C ASN A 103 11.22 -8.22 -35.84
N ASN A 104 12.28 -7.49 -36.17
CA ASN A 104 12.88 -6.43 -35.37
C ASN A 104 11.85 -5.36 -35.00
N ASP A 105 11.51 -5.26 -33.72
CA ASP A 105 11.16 -4.01 -33.05
C ASP A 105 11.42 -4.16 -31.55
N GLU A 106 12.12 -3.19 -30.95
CA GLU A 106 12.43 -3.07 -29.52
C GLU A 106 11.16 -2.76 -28.70
N SER A 107 10.19 -3.68 -28.72
CA SER A 107 9.00 -3.63 -27.88
C SER A 107 8.80 -5.01 -27.26
N GLY A 108 9.74 -5.39 -26.41
CA GLY A 108 9.60 -6.57 -25.57
C GLY A 108 8.37 -6.42 -24.70
N SER A 109 7.42 -7.34 -24.88
CA SER A 109 6.26 -7.57 -24.02
C SER A 109 6.73 -7.90 -22.59
N ASN A 110 7.12 -6.86 -21.84
CA ASN A 110 7.41 -6.96 -20.43
C ASN A 110 6.09 -7.20 -19.70
N VAL A 111 5.79 -8.46 -19.39
CA VAL A 111 5.02 -8.74 -18.18
C VAL A 111 5.91 -8.26 -17.04
N ASP A 112 5.80 -6.98 -16.69
CA ASP A 112 6.49 -6.42 -15.53
C ASP A 112 6.02 -7.21 -14.31
N THR A 113 6.90 -8.06 -13.76
CA THR A 113 6.63 -8.80 -12.53
C THR A 113 6.33 -7.82 -11.38
N TRP A 114 5.67 -8.29 -10.32
CA TRP A 114 5.24 -7.41 -9.23
C TRP A 114 6.44 -6.63 -8.66
N ASP A 115 7.54 -7.34 -8.40
CA ASP A 115 8.78 -6.74 -7.90
C ASP A 115 9.46 -5.81 -8.91
N ALA A 116 9.37 -6.08 -10.22
CA ALA A 116 9.94 -5.21 -11.25
C ALA A 116 9.22 -3.85 -11.30
N ALA A 117 7.89 -3.85 -11.19
CA ALA A 117 7.10 -2.62 -11.11
C ALA A 117 7.42 -1.83 -9.84
N LEU A 118 7.51 -2.50 -8.68
CA LEU A 118 7.90 -1.85 -7.42
C LEU A 118 9.31 -1.26 -7.48
N ARG A 119 10.27 -1.94 -8.11
CA ARG A 119 11.62 -1.43 -8.30
C ARG A 119 11.63 -0.10 -9.07
N LYS A 120 10.79 0.03 -10.10
CA LYS A 120 10.64 1.29 -10.84
C LYS A 120 10.08 2.41 -9.94
N SER A 121 9.10 2.11 -9.09
CA SER A 121 8.60 3.08 -8.10
C SER A 121 9.67 3.51 -7.10
N ILE A 122 10.50 2.58 -6.61
CA ILE A 122 11.62 2.91 -5.71
C ILE A 122 12.59 3.88 -6.41
N GLN A 123 12.97 3.57 -7.66
CA GLN A 123 13.91 4.38 -8.43
C GLN A 123 13.43 5.80 -8.70
N GLU A 124 12.11 5.99 -8.83
CA GLU A 124 11.50 7.31 -8.97
C GLU A 124 11.49 8.05 -7.62
N PHE A 125 10.97 7.42 -6.56
CA PHE A 125 10.75 8.09 -5.27
C PHE A 125 12.01 8.31 -4.45
N GLN A 126 13.09 7.57 -4.69
CA GLN A 126 14.39 7.80 -4.03
C GLN A 126 15.00 9.17 -4.33
N HIS A 127 14.53 9.87 -5.37
CA HIS A 127 14.99 11.22 -5.73
C HIS A 127 13.99 12.32 -5.40
N LEU A 128 12.83 11.96 -4.82
CA LEU A 128 11.77 12.90 -4.49
C LEU A 128 11.88 13.38 -3.04
N SER A 129 11.55 14.65 -2.83
CA SER A 129 11.45 15.22 -1.49
C SER A 129 10.12 14.83 -0.85
N TYR A 130 10.19 14.18 0.31
CA TYR A 130 9.02 13.78 1.08
C TYR A 130 8.32 15.01 1.65
N SER A 131 7.01 15.05 1.46
CA SER A 131 6.10 16.04 2.03
C SER A 131 4.78 15.36 2.34
N ILE A 132 4.38 15.40 3.62
CA ILE A 132 3.13 14.81 4.11
C ILE A 132 1.93 15.22 3.25
N PHE A 133 1.92 16.45 2.72
CA PHE A 133 0.78 17.03 2.01
C PHE A 133 0.80 16.87 0.49
N THR A 134 1.94 16.53 -0.11
CA THR A 134 2.11 16.59 -1.59
C THR A 134 2.86 15.41 -2.20
N CYS A 135 3.82 14.80 -1.48
CA CYS A 135 4.57 13.64 -1.96
C CYS A 135 4.87 12.76 -0.74
N ASN A 136 3.97 11.83 -0.45
CA ASN A 136 3.98 11.05 0.80
C ASN A 136 3.96 9.54 0.52
N CYS A 137 3.79 8.74 1.57
CA CYS A 137 3.70 7.29 1.46
C CYS A 137 2.53 6.80 0.60
N HIS A 138 1.39 7.48 0.62
CA HIS A 138 0.24 7.15 -0.24
C HIS A 138 0.55 7.42 -1.71
N SER A 139 1.30 8.49 -2.01
CA SER A 139 1.80 8.78 -3.36
C SER A 139 2.64 7.62 -3.90
N PHE A 140 3.58 7.13 -3.09
CA PHE A 140 4.46 6.01 -3.46
C PHE A 140 3.68 4.72 -3.72
N VAL A 141 2.76 4.35 -2.83
CA VAL A 141 1.96 3.14 -3.00
C VAL A 141 0.99 3.27 -4.18
N ALA A 142 0.36 4.43 -4.37
CA ALA A 142 -0.50 4.68 -5.52
C ALA A 142 0.27 4.58 -6.85
N ASN A 143 1.49 5.13 -6.92
CA ASN A 143 2.38 4.96 -8.08
C ASN A 143 2.65 3.48 -8.37
N GLY A 144 3.03 2.71 -7.35
CA GLY A 144 3.27 1.27 -7.48
C GLY A 144 2.06 0.52 -8.01
N LEU A 145 0.87 0.75 -7.43
CA LEU A 145 -0.37 0.11 -7.87
C LEU A 145 -0.77 0.50 -9.30
N ASN A 146 -0.52 1.75 -9.70
CA ASN A 146 -0.76 2.20 -11.07
C ASN A 146 0.19 1.52 -12.07
N ARG A 147 1.47 1.36 -11.72
CA ARG A 147 2.46 0.64 -12.56
C ARG A 147 2.11 -0.84 -12.70
N LEU A 148 1.56 -1.44 -11.64
CA LEU A 148 1.08 -2.82 -11.64
C LEU A 148 -0.24 -3.01 -12.41
N GLY A 149 -0.91 -1.94 -12.85
CA GLY A 149 -2.25 -2.04 -13.44
C GLY A 149 -3.30 -2.63 -12.48
N PHE A 150 -3.05 -2.60 -11.17
CA PHE A 150 -3.90 -3.23 -10.18
C PHE A 150 -5.31 -2.62 -10.22
N GLN A 151 -6.34 -3.46 -10.41
CA GLN A 151 -7.75 -3.02 -10.57
C GLN A 151 -7.95 -1.92 -11.63
N ALA A 152 -7.25 -2.05 -12.77
CA ALA A 152 -7.27 -1.10 -13.89
C ALA A 152 -6.63 0.28 -13.60
N GLY A 153 -5.88 0.42 -12.50
CA GLY A 153 -5.15 1.63 -12.15
C GLY A 153 -6.04 2.79 -11.70
N GLY A 154 -5.55 4.02 -11.83
CA GLY A 154 -6.24 5.23 -11.36
C GLY A 154 -6.17 5.43 -9.84
N TRP A 155 -5.23 4.77 -9.18
CA TRP A 155 -4.94 4.95 -7.77
C TRP A 155 -4.38 6.34 -7.50
N ASN A 156 -4.82 6.95 -6.40
CA ASN A 156 -4.34 8.21 -5.88
C ASN A 156 -4.39 8.15 -4.35
N VAL A 157 -3.90 9.20 -3.68
CA VAL A 157 -3.79 9.18 -2.21
C VAL A 157 -5.13 9.05 -1.50
N VAL A 158 -6.23 9.58 -2.08
CA VAL A 158 -7.55 9.57 -1.45
C VAL A 158 -8.23 8.22 -1.60
N ASN A 159 -8.33 7.69 -2.83
CA ASN A 159 -9.00 6.41 -3.04
C ASN A 159 -8.24 5.25 -2.38
N LEU A 160 -6.92 5.33 -2.30
CA LEU A 160 -6.08 4.37 -1.59
C LEU A 160 -6.33 4.40 -0.08
N ALA A 161 -6.37 5.60 0.52
CA ALA A 161 -6.69 5.76 1.94
C ALA A 161 -8.08 5.19 2.28
N ILE A 162 -9.09 5.47 1.45
CA ILE A 162 -10.44 4.90 1.61
C ILE A 162 -10.41 3.38 1.44
N PHE A 163 -9.68 2.88 0.43
CA PHE A 163 -9.61 1.46 0.12
C PHE A 163 -9.05 0.65 1.29
N ILE A 164 -7.88 1.02 1.83
CA ILE A 164 -7.27 0.28 2.94
C ILE A 164 -8.09 0.42 4.23
N PHE A 165 -8.77 1.55 4.43
CA PHE A 165 -9.66 1.75 5.58
C PHE A 165 -10.92 0.88 5.53
N LEU A 166 -11.47 0.63 4.34
CA LEU A 166 -12.71 -0.16 4.19
C LEU A 166 -12.45 -1.66 3.95
N LYS A 167 -11.39 -2.00 3.21
CA LYS A 167 -11.08 -3.37 2.78
C LYS A 167 -9.92 -4.01 3.53
N GLY A 168 -9.13 -3.23 4.26
CA GLY A 168 -8.00 -3.75 5.04
C GLY A 168 -8.44 -4.70 6.14
N ARG A 169 -7.79 -5.86 6.21
CA ARG A 169 -7.95 -6.87 7.26
C ARG A 169 -7.06 -6.49 8.44
N TRP A 170 -7.55 -6.67 9.66
CA TRP A 170 -6.75 -6.48 10.86
C TRP A 170 -5.73 -7.59 11.01
N VAL A 171 -4.51 -7.22 11.38
CA VAL A 171 -3.43 -8.20 11.63
C VAL A 171 -3.76 -9.08 12.85
N ASN A 172 -4.18 -8.47 13.95
CA ASN A 172 -4.64 -9.18 15.15
C ASN A 172 -5.53 -8.25 16.02
N LYS A 173 -6.07 -8.79 17.13
CA LYS A 173 -6.90 -8.00 18.05
C LYS A 173 -6.12 -6.85 18.71
N THR A 174 -4.83 -7.04 18.97
CA THR A 174 -3.95 -6.00 19.54
C THR A 174 -3.82 -4.82 18.58
N SER A 175 -3.78 -5.05 17.27
CA SER A 175 -3.76 -4.01 16.24
C SER A 175 -4.99 -3.10 16.32
N ILE A 176 -6.18 -3.67 16.56
CA ILE A 176 -7.42 -2.90 16.75
C ILE A 176 -7.29 -1.96 17.96
N VAL A 177 -6.78 -2.48 19.08
CA VAL A 177 -6.56 -1.69 20.30
C VAL A 177 -5.52 -0.59 20.05
N LYS A 178 -4.39 -0.92 19.44
CA LYS A 178 -3.32 0.05 19.09
C LYS A 178 -3.87 1.21 18.23
N THR A 179 -4.78 0.92 17.30
CA THR A 179 -5.36 1.95 16.42
C THR A 179 -6.41 2.82 17.10
N TYR A 180 -7.32 2.26 17.90
CA TYR A 180 -8.47 3.02 18.43
C TYR A 180 -8.33 3.51 19.86
N LEU A 181 -7.45 2.92 20.68
CA LEU A 181 -7.30 3.34 22.06
C LEU A 181 -6.76 4.79 22.18
N PRO A 182 -5.67 5.20 21.50
CA PRO A 182 -5.18 6.57 21.61
C PRO A 182 -6.20 7.64 21.18
N PRO A 183 -6.93 7.49 20.04
CA PRO A 183 -7.99 8.42 19.68
C PRO A 183 -9.11 8.53 20.71
N LEU A 184 -9.53 7.40 21.31
CA LEU A 184 -10.56 7.41 22.34
C LEU A 184 -10.10 8.16 23.60
N VAL A 185 -8.84 7.99 24.00
CA VAL A 185 -8.25 8.72 25.13
C VAL A 185 -8.17 10.21 24.83
N VAL A 186 -7.64 10.60 23.66
CA VAL A 186 -7.53 12.02 23.26
C VAL A 186 -8.91 12.67 23.15
N LEU A 187 -9.89 11.99 22.56
CA LEU A 187 -11.27 12.48 22.49
C LEU A 187 -11.86 12.65 23.89
N GLY A 188 -11.69 11.67 24.78
CA GLY A 188 -12.17 11.75 26.16
C GLY A 188 -11.54 12.91 26.94
N LEU A 189 -10.22 13.04 26.90
CA LEU A 189 -9.51 14.15 27.56
C LEU A 189 -9.89 15.51 26.95
N GLY A 190 -9.97 15.60 25.64
CA GLY A 190 -10.38 16.82 24.93
C GLY A 190 -11.80 17.25 25.28
N LEU A 191 -12.72 16.29 25.45
CA LEU A 191 -14.07 16.56 25.93
C LEU A 191 -14.09 17.00 27.40
N ILE A 192 -13.31 16.37 28.27
CA ILE A 192 -13.24 16.70 29.70
C ILE A 192 -12.70 18.11 29.91
N PHE A 193 -11.62 18.47 29.24
CA PHE A 193 -10.92 19.75 29.48
C PHE A 193 -11.38 20.88 28.55
N GLY A 194 -11.74 20.57 27.31
CA GLY A 194 -12.10 21.56 26.28
C GLY A 194 -13.57 21.57 25.88
N GLY A 195 -14.36 20.58 26.31
CA GLY A 195 -15.80 20.50 26.05
C GLY A 195 -16.14 20.64 24.56
N GLY A 196 -17.16 21.43 24.25
CA GLY A 196 -17.61 21.68 22.88
C GLY A 196 -16.57 22.42 22.03
N THR A 197 -15.74 23.29 22.61
CA THR A 197 -14.75 24.06 21.84
C THR A 197 -13.70 23.14 21.22
N PHE A 198 -13.24 22.13 21.96
CA PHE A 198 -12.33 21.11 21.44
C PHE A 198 -12.94 20.38 20.23
N LEU A 199 -14.20 19.96 20.34
CA LEU A 199 -14.90 19.29 19.23
C LEU A 199 -15.01 20.20 18.00
N THR A 200 -15.34 21.47 18.19
CA THR A 200 -15.43 22.44 17.09
C THR A 200 -14.09 22.56 16.36
N TYR A 201 -12.99 22.75 17.08
CA TYR A 201 -11.66 22.84 16.46
C TYR A 201 -11.23 21.53 15.82
N LEU A 202 -11.55 20.39 16.43
CA LEU A 202 -11.28 19.07 15.84
C LEU A 202 -12.01 18.93 14.50
N VAL A 203 -13.30 19.24 14.43
CA VAL A 203 -14.08 19.16 13.18
C VAL A 203 -13.54 20.12 12.12
N ILE A 204 -13.18 21.35 12.49
CA ILE A 204 -12.57 22.32 11.56
C ILE A 204 -11.25 21.77 11.02
N PHE A 205 -10.38 21.26 11.90
CA PHE A 205 -9.10 20.67 11.51
C PHE A 205 -9.28 19.50 10.54
N MET A 206 -10.19 18.57 10.84
CA MET A 206 -10.57 17.46 9.98
C MET A 206 -11.04 17.93 8.61
N PHE A 207 -11.94 18.93 8.58
CA PHE A 207 -12.51 19.46 7.34
C PHE A 207 -11.45 20.12 6.46
N VAL A 208 -10.58 20.95 7.05
CA VAL A 208 -9.48 21.60 6.32
C VAL A 208 -8.51 20.56 5.77
N LEU A 209 -8.14 19.57 6.58
CA LEU A 209 -7.19 18.54 6.17
C LEU A 209 -7.73 17.65 5.05
N ILE A 210 -8.95 17.12 5.19
CA ILE A 210 -9.60 16.30 4.17
C ILE A 210 -9.84 17.14 2.90
N GLY A 211 -10.30 18.39 3.08
CA GLY A 211 -10.51 19.34 1.99
C GLY A 211 -9.24 19.58 1.19
N TRP A 212 -8.08 19.72 1.84
CA TRP A 212 -6.78 19.84 1.17
C TRP A 212 -6.48 18.63 0.27
N PHE A 213 -6.61 17.41 0.78
CA PHE A 213 -6.31 16.21 0.00
C PHE A 213 -7.31 15.99 -1.15
N LEU A 214 -8.59 16.26 -0.94
CA LEU A 214 -9.60 16.19 -2.00
C LEU A 214 -9.33 17.23 -3.10
N LEU A 215 -9.12 18.48 -2.70
CA LEU A 215 -8.89 19.57 -3.65
C LEU A 215 -7.56 19.36 -4.40
N GLY A 216 -6.49 19.02 -3.67
CA GLY A 216 -5.17 18.75 -4.23
C GLY A 216 -5.17 17.57 -5.21
N THR A 217 -5.90 16.50 -4.91
CA THR A 217 -5.91 15.29 -5.76
C THR A 217 -6.76 15.49 -7.01
N TYR A 218 -7.98 16.04 -6.86
CA TYR A 218 -8.97 16.03 -7.94
C TYR A 218 -9.02 17.33 -8.74
N PHE A 219 -8.69 18.46 -8.13
CA PHE A 219 -8.77 19.77 -8.79
C PHE A 219 -7.39 20.27 -9.23
N PHE A 220 -6.30 19.86 -8.56
CA PHE A 220 -4.94 20.28 -8.88
C PHE A 220 -4.02 19.10 -9.24
N LYS A 221 -4.18 18.56 -10.45
CA LYS A 221 -3.46 17.36 -10.95
C LYS A 221 -1.93 17.34 -10.85
N LYS A 222 -1.26 18.46 -10.52
CA LYS A 222 0.19 18.55 -10.31
C LYS A 222 0.61 18.83 -8.86
N LEU A 223 -0.34 18.99 -7.95
CA LEU A 223 -0.06 19.37 -6.57
C LEU A 223 0.33 18.16 -5.72
N ILE A 224 -0.34 17.02 -5.95
CA ILE A 224 -0.03 15.76 -5.28
C ILE A 224 0.61 14.82 -6.29
N HIS A 225 1.83 14.38 -6.01
CA HIS A 225 2.55 13.44 -6.84
C HIS A 225 1.91 12.06 -6.71
N VAL A 226 1.68 11.38 -7.83
CA VAL A 226 1.16 10.02 -7.93
C VAL A 226 1.83 9.35 -9.11
#